data_AF-Q0SEM9-F1
#
_entry.id   AF-Q0SEM9-F1
#
_cell.length_a   1.000
_cell.length_b   1.000
_cell.length_c   1.000
_cell.angle_alpha   90.00
_cell.angle_beta   90.00
_cell.angle_gamma   90.00
#
_symmetry.space_group_name_H-M   'P 1'
#
loop_
_entity.id
_entity.type
_entity.pdbx_description
1 polymer ?
#
loop_
_entity_poly.entity_id
_entity_poly.type
_entity_poly.pdbx_seq_one_letter_code
_entity_poly.pdbx_strand_id
1 'polypeptide(L)'
;MGELVAQDLEELRVFTARLRRVSVDGDAGLGIEWLDAIEALKSVGCAAQAVITDGVVTSIRADRRAAGVPRVEWDRGIASQIALARRESPNRGGRHLEFAQALVHEMPHTLAMLR
;
A
#
# COMPACT_ATOMS: atom_id res chain seq x y z
N MET A 1 7.41 -10.09 15.49
CA MET A 1 6.91 -9.63 14.18
C MET A 1 6.13 -8.32 14.31
N GLY A 2 5.08 -8.23 15.14
CA GLY A 2 4.29 -6.99 15.30
C GLY A 2 5.07 -5.76 15.81
N GLU A 3 6.02 -5.95 16.72
CA GLU A 3 6.87 -4.85 17.23
C GLU A 3 7.85 -4.32 16.17
N LEU A 4 8.44 -5.21 15.36
CA LEU A 4 9.31 -4.85 14.23
C LEU A 4 8.52 -4.07 13.16
N VAL A 5 7.33 -4.55 12.80
CA VAL A 5 6.44 -3.87 11.84
C VAL A 5 6.01 -2.48 12.34
N ALA A 6 5.84 -2.31 13.66
CA ALA A 6 5.54 -1.00 14.24
C ALA A 6 6.73 -0.03 14.18
N GLN A 7 7.96 -0.54 14.40
CA GLN A 7 9.19 0.23 14.23
C GLN A 7 9.39 0.66 12.77
N ASP A 8 9.22 -0.27 11.83
CA ASP A 8 9.32 0.01 10.39
C ASP A 8 8.30 1.06 9.93
N LEU A 9 7.08 1.02 10.48
CA LEU A 9 6.05 2.02 10.19
C LEU A 9 6.44 3.42 10.67
N GLU A 10 7.04 3.52 11.85
CA GLU A 10 7.49 4.82 12.38
C GLU A 10 8.69 5.35 11.58
N GLU A 11 9.64 4.47 11.24
CA GLU A 11 10.75 4.84 10.36
C GLU A 11 10.26 5.36 9.01
N LEU A 12 9.29 4.69 8.39
CA LEU A 12 8.68 5.14 7.13
C LEU A 12 8.07 6.54 7.25
N ARG A 13 7.42 6.87 8.38
CA ARG A 13 6.86 8.20 8.64
C ARG A 13 7.95 9.26 8.75
N VAL A 14 9.01 8.97 9.51
CA VAL A 14 10.15 9.87 9.68
C VAL A 14 10.85 10.09 8.34
N PHE A 15 11.12 9.03 7.59
CA PHE A 15 11.73 9.11 6.26
C PHE A 15 10.87 9.95 5.30
N THR A 16 9.55 9.71 5.27
CA THR A 16 8.62 10.51 4.45
C THR A 16 8.65 12.00 4.81
N ALA A 17 8.75 12.33 6.11
CA ALA A 17 8.86 13.73 6.55
C ALA A 17 10.16 14.39 6.09
N ARG A 18 11.28 13.63 6.03
CA ARG A 18 12.55 14.11 5.46
C ARG A 18 12.46 14.29 3.95
N LEU A 19 11.90 13.31 3.23
CA LEU A 19 11.79 13.33 1.77
C LEU A 19 11.02 14.57 1.26
N ARG A 20 10.01 15.03 2.00
CA ARG A 20 9.25 16.25 1.68
C ARG A 20 10.07 17.53 1.63
N ARG A 21 11.29 17.53 2.17
CA ARG A 21 12.18 18.71 2.24
C ARG A 21 13.33 18.64 1.23
N VAL A 22 13.42 17.58 0.43
CA VAL A 22 14.50 17.43 -0.56
C VAL A 22 14.31 18.47 -1.66
N SER A 23 15.37 19.23 -1.92
CA SER A 23 15.55 20.10 -3.09
C SER A 23 16.92 19.82 -3.67
N VAL A 24 17.04 19.85 -4.99
CA VAL A 24 18.31 19.68 -5.69
C VAL A 24 18.61 20.98 -6.43
N ASP A 25 19.41 21.84 -5.79
CA ASP A 25 19.69 23.19 -6.29
C ASP A 25 20.97 23.19 -7.13
N GLY A 26 20.81 23.19 -8.45
CA GLY A 26 21.91 23.41 -9.41
C GLY A 26 22.74 22.17 -9.79
N ASP A 27 22.43 20.99 -9.24
CA ASP A 27 23.10 19.72 -9.58
C ASP A 27 22.15 18.76 -10.32
N ALA A 28 22.23 18.74 -11.65
CA ALA A 28 21.38 17.88 -12.48
C ALA A 28 21.69 16.39 -12.30
N GLY A 29 22.94 16.02 -12.03
CA GLY A 29 23.35 14.62 -11.85
C GLY A 29 22.72 14.03 -10.60
N LEU A 30 22.89 14.74 -9.48
CA LEU A 30 22.23 14.39 -8.22
C LEU A 30 20.70 14.37 -8.35
N GLY A 31 20.13 15.28 -9.16
CA GLY A 31 18.70 15.31 -9.44
C GLY A 31 18.18 14.04 -10.10
N ILE A 32 18.92 13.50 -11.07
CA ILE A 32 18.57 12.23 -11.75
C ILE A 32 18.64 11.06 -10.77
N GLU A 33 19.68 10.99 -9.93
CA GLU A 33 19.80 9.93 -8.92
C GLU A 33 18.64 9.97 -7.91
N TRP A 34 18.21 11.16 -7.47
CA TRP A 34 17.03 11.30 -6.61
C TRP A 34 15.74 10.80 -7.28
N LEU A 35 15.55 11.09 -8.56
CA LEU A 35 14.37 10.63 -9.30
C LEU A 35 14.34 9.11 -9.42
N ASP A 36 15.48 8.49 -9.74
CA ASP A 36 15.61 7.02 -9.82
C ASP A 36 15.28 6.36 -8.47
N ALA A 37 15.86 6.88 -7.38
CA ALA A 37 15.62 6.38 -6.03
C ALA A 37 14.14 6.52 -5.60
N ILE A 38 13.50 7.65 -5.92
CA ILE A 38 12.07 7.87 -5.62
C ILE A 38 11.19 6.94 -6.45
N GLU A 39 11.54 6.67 -7.71
CA GLU A 39 10.79 5.75 -8.56
C GLU A 39 10.85 4.32 -8.04
N ALA A 40 12.05 3.86 -7.64
CA ALA A 40 12.23 2.56 -6.98
C ALA A 40 11.39 2.46 -5.70
N LEU A 41 11.45 3.49 -4.84
CA LEU A 41 10.63 3.57 -3.63
C LEU A 41 9.13 3.54 -3.93
N LYS A 42 8.68 4.24 -4.98
CA LYS A 42 7.28 4.26 -5.41
C LYS A 42 6.84 2.87 -5.87
N SER A 43 7.68 2.16 -6.62
CA SER A 43 7.42 0.79 -7.09
C SER A 43 7.20 -0.17 -5.91
N VAL A 44 8.16 -0.20 -4.98
CA VAL A 44 8.09 -1.04 -3.76
C VAL A 44 6.89 -0.64 -2.90
N GLY A 45 6.62 0.66 -2.76
CA GLY A 45 5.46 1.18 -2.05
C GLY A 45 4.13 0.68 -2.63
N CYS A 46 4.00 0.64 -3.96
CA CYS A 46 2.82 0.09 -4.64
C CYS A 46 2.65 -1.42 -4.39
N ALA A 47 3.74 -2.19 -4.44
CA ALA A 47 3.72 -3.62 -4.12
C ALA A 47 3.31 -3.87 -2.65
N ALA A 48 3.89 -3.12 -1.72
CA ALA A 48 3.54 -3.20 -0.30
C ALA A 48 2.07 -2.84 -0.07
N GLN A 49 1.56 -1.78 -0.71
CA GLN A 49 0.15 -1.38 -0.65
C GLN A 49 -0.78 -2.51 -1.12
N ALA A 50 -0.45 -3.22 -2.21
CA ALA A 50 -1.25 -4.34 -2.69
C ALA A 50 -1.30 -5.48 -1.67
N VAL A 51 -0.14 -5.88 -1.13
CA VAL A 51 -0.04 -6.96 -0.14
C VAL A 51 -0.78 -6.62 1.16
N ILE A 52 -0.60 -5.39 1.66
CA ILE A 52 -1.30 -4.91 2.86
C ILE A 52 -2.81 -4.87 2.61
N THR A 53 -3.24 -4.39 1.44
CA THR A 53 -4.66 -4.32 1.07
C THR A 53 -5.29 -5.71 1.08
N ASP A 54 -4.65 -6.69 0.45
CA ASP A 54 -5.13 -8.07 0.44
C ASP A 54 -5.20 -8.69 1.86
N GLY A 55 -4.16 -8.45 2.67
CA GLY A 55 -4.12 -8.90 4.06
C GLY A 55 -5.23 -8.30 4.92
N VAL A 56 -5.47 -6.98 4.79
CA VAL A 56 -6.55 -6.28 5.51
C VAL A 56 -7.92 -6.83 5.10
N VAL A 57 -8.17 -7.02 3.80
CA VAL A 57 -9.44 -7.56 3.30
C VAL A 57 -9.66 -8.98 3.83
N THR A 58 -8.64 -9.82 3.76
CA THR A 58 -8.70 -11.20 4.28
C THR A 58 -8.99 -11.22 5.78
N SER A 59 -8.32 -10.37 6.57
CA SER A 59 -8.56 -10.26 8.01
C SER A 59 -9.99 -9.82 8.32
N ILE A 60 -10.48 -8.75 7.68
CA ILE A 60 -11.84 -8.24 7.94
C ILE A 60 -12.90 -9.28 7.57
N ARG A 61 -12.71 -10.01 6.44
CA ARG A 61 -13.61 -11.10 6.05
C ARG A 61 -13.60 -12.24 7.07
N ALA A 62 -12.43 -12.60 7.59
CA ALA A 62 -12.31 -13.64 8.62
C ALA A 62 -13.01 -13.22 9.92
N ASP A 63 -12.81 -11.97 10.37
CA ASP A 63 -13.45 -11.44 11.57
C ASP A 63 -14.99 -11.39 11.42
N ARG A 64 -15.49 -10.92 10.28
CA ARG A 64 -16.94 -10.88 9.99
C ARG A 64 -17.55 -12.28 9.91
N ARG A 65 -16.83 -13.24 9.34
CA ARG A 65 -17.23 -14.65 9.34
C ARG A 65 -17.32 -15.20 10.77
N ALA A 66 -16.31 -14.95 11.60
CA ALA A 66 -16.29 -15.40 12.99
C ALA A 66 -17.43 -14.78 13.81
N ALA A 67 -17.81 -13.53 13.51
CA ALA A 67 -18.93 -12.83 14.11
C ALA A 67 -20.32 -13.25 13.57
N GLY A 68 -20.40 -14.20 12.62
CA GLY A 68 -21.67 -14.67 12.06
C GLY A 68 -22.38 -13.67 11.14
N VAL A 69 -21.66 -12.64 10.66
CA VAL A 69 -22.20 -11.65 9.72
C VAL A 69 -22.59 -12.34 8.41
N PRO A 70 -23.74 -12.01 7.78
CA PRO A 70 -24.12 -12.54 6.48
C PRO A 70 -23.03 -12.30 5.42
N ARG A 71 -22.75 -13.30 4.58
CA ARG A 71 -21.67 -13.24 3.57
C ARG A 71 -21.75 -12.01 2.66
N VAL A 72 -22.95 -11.56 2.31
CA VAL A 72 -23.19 -10.38 1.47
C VAL A 72 -22.66 -9.08 2.09
N GLU A 73 -22.48 -9.05 3.42
CA GLU A 73 -21.99 -7.88 4.14
C GLU A 73 -20.49 -7.92 4.44
N TRP A 74 -19.79 -9.01 4.08
CA TRP A 74 -18.38 -9.18 4.40
C TRP A 74 -17.46 -8.14 3.78
N ASP A 75 -17.81 -7.59 2.63
CA ASP A 75 -17.01 -6.57 1.93
C ASP A 75 -17.50 -5.14 2.17
N ARG A 76 -18.61 -4.98 2.89
CA ARG A 76 -19.24 -3.68 3.11
C ARG A 76 -18.26 -2.68 3.72
N GLY A 77 -18.03 -1.58 3.02
CA GLY A 77 -17.19 -0.46 3.48
C GLY A 77 -15.67 -0.65 3.38
N ILE A 78 -15.17 -1.84 3.01
CA ILE A 78 -13.72 -2.09 2.95
C ILE A 78 -13.06 -1.21 1.88
N ALA A 79 -13.65 -1.14 0.68
CA ALA A 79 -13.15 -0.32 -0.43
C ALA A 79 -12.95 1.15 -0.03
N SER A 80 -13.94 1.73 0.67
CA SER A 80 -13.88 3.11 1.13
C SER A 80 -12.76 3.34 2.15
N GLN A 81 -12.54 2.39 3.08
CA GLN A 81 -11.43 2.49 4.05
C GLN A 81 -10.07 2.46 3.35
N ILE A 82 -9.88 1.57 2.38
CA ILE A 82 -8.65 1.48 1.60
C ILE A 82 -8.40 2.75 0.78
N ALA A 83 -9.42 3.28 0.10
CA ALA A 83 -9.31 4.53 -0.65
C ALA A 83 -8.92 5.71 0.25
N LEU A 84 -9.55 5.84 1.42
CA LEU A 84 -9.24 6.89 2.39
C LEU A 84 -7.80 6.77 2.91
N ALA A 85 -7.36 5.56 3.25
CA ALA A 85 -5.98 5.31 3.67
C ALA A 85 -4.96 5.69 2.58
N ARG A 86 -5.31 5.48 1.30
CA ARG A 86 -4.51 5.88 0.15
C ARG A 86 -4.65 7.36 -0.24
N ARG A 87 -5.46 8.13 0.49
CA ARG A 87 -5.76 9.56 0.24
C ARG A 87 -6.44 9.80 -1.10
N GLU A 88 -7.38 8.94 -1.44
CA GLU A 88 -8.12 9.02 -2.68
C GLU A 88 -9.63 9.06 -2.47
N SER A 89 -10.37 9.44 -3.51
CA SER A 89 -11.82 9.38 -3.50
C SER A 89 -12.31 7.96 -3.16
N PRO A 90 -13.31 7.80 -2.27
CA PRO A 90 -13.90 6.51 -1.93
C PRO A 90 -14.29 5.67 -3.15
N ASN A 91 -14.69 6.33 -4.24
CA ASN A 91 -15.08 5.69 -5.50
C ASN A 91 -13.92 4.93 -6.18
N ARG A 92 -12.65 5.22 -5.83
CA ARG A 92 -11.48 4.51 -6.36
C ARG A 92 -11.11 3.25 -5.56
N GLY A 93 -11.76 3.01 -4.42
CA GLY A 93 -11.42 1.91 -3.52
C GLY A 93 -11.54 0.53 -4.15
N GLY A 94 -12.59 0.29 -4.93
CA GLY A 94 -12.79 -0.99 -5.63
C GLY A 94 -11.62 -1.33 -6.56
N ARG A 95 -11.12 -0.34 -7.31
CA ARG A 95 -9.97 -0.53 -8.20
C ARG A 95 -8.70 -0.93 -7.44
N HIS A 96 -8.49 -0.41 -6.24
CA HIS A 96 -7.33 -0.80 -5.41
C HIS A 96 -7.47 -2.20 -4.84
N LEU A 97 -8.68 -2.60 -4.47
CA LEU A 97 -8.97 -3.96 -4.03
C LEU A 97 -8.73 -4.96 -5.16
N GLU A 98 -9.29 -4.70 -6.34
CA GLU A 98 -9.12 -5.54 -7.52
C GLU A 98 -7.65 -5.62 -7.92
N PHE A 99 -6.96 -4.49 -7.97
CA PHE A 99 -5.53 -4.45 -8.27
C PHE A 99 -4.71 -5.26 -7.25
N ALA A 100 -5.00 -5.12 -5.96
CA ALA A 100 -4.32 -5.87 -4.91
C ALA A 100 -4.53 -7.38 -5.07
N GLN A 101 -5.78 -7.81 -5.29
CA GLN A 101 -6.10 -9.22 -5.46
C GLN A 101 -5.46 -9.81 -6.71
N ALA A 102 -5.55 -9.13 -7.85
CA ALA A 102 -4.91 -9.57 -9.08
C ALA A 102 -3.39 -9.64 -8.93
N LEU A 103 -2.76 -8.61 -8.35
CA LEU A 103 -1.30 -8.60 -8.21
C LEU A 103 -0.79 -9.68 -7.25
N VAL A 104 -1.48 -9.92 -6.13
CA VAL A 104 -1.05 -10.89 -5.12
C VAL A 104 -1.32 -12.33 -5.54
N HIS A 105 -2.50 -12.61 -6.10
CA HIS A 105 -2.95 -13.98 -6.35
C HIS A 105 -2.77 -14.44 -7.80
N GLU A 106 -2.78 -13.52 -8.76
CA GLU A 106 -2.74 -13.87 -10.19
C GLU A 106 -1.38 -13.53 -10.84
N MET A 107 -0.69 -12.50 -10.35
CA MET A 107 0.57 -12.03 -10.91
C MET A 107 1.74 -12.04 -9.90
N PRO A 108 2.04 -13.18 -9.23
CA PRO A 108 3.05 -13.23 -8.17
C PRO A 108 4.46 -12.92 -8.67
N HIS A 109 4.79 -13.24 -9.93
CA HIS A 109 6.06 -12.87 -10.53
C HIS A 109 6.17 -11.35 -10.78
N THR A 110 5.07 -10.70 -11.19
CA THR A 110 5.02 -9.24 -11.29
C THR A 110 5.18 -8.60 -9.91
N LEU A 111 4.50 -9.13 -8.89
CA LEU A 111 4.68 -8.67 -7.51
C LEU A 111 6.14 -8.80 -7.05
N ALA A 112 6.81 -9.91 -7.39
CA ALA A 112 8.21 -10.11 -7.04
C ALA A 112 9.16 -9.13 -7.74
N MET A 113 8.83 -8.67 -8.96
CA MET A 113 9.63 -7.67 -9.68
C MET A 113 9.42 -6.24 -9.16
N LEU A 114 8.31 -5.98 -8.47
CA LEU A 114 8.01 -4.67 -7.89
C LEU A 114 8.56 -4.50 -6.46
N ARG A 115 8.99 -5.59 -5.82
CA ARG A 115 9.57 -5.63 -4.46
C ARG A 115 11.09 -5.50 -4.52
#